data_AF-A0A963Q973-F1
#
_entry.id   AF-A0A963Q973-F1
#
_cell.length_a   1.000
_cell.length_b   1.000
_cell.length_c   1.000
_cell.angle_alpha   90.00
_cell.angle_beta   90.00
_cell.angle_gamma   90.00
#
_symmetry.space_group_name_H-M   'P 1'
#
loop_
_entity.id
_entity.type
_entity.pdbx_description
1 polymer ?
#
loop_
_entity_poly.entity_id
_entity_poly.type
_entity_poly.pdbx_seq_one_letter_code
_entity_poly.pdbx_strand_id
1 'polypeptide(L)' 'MMELGTRLAKTEAGRQEINHRSGRLSTVERRLLILVDGHKTINELGAFVRVGELEPALERLVGLGLVG' A
#
# COMPACT_ATOMS: atom_id res chain seq x y z
N MET A 1 10.95 9.56 -2.41
CA MET A 1 10.35 9.53 -3.75
C MET A 1 10.40 8.11 -4.28
N MET A 2 9.26 7.46 -4.39
CA MET A 2 9.16 6.12 -4.98
C MET A 2 9.08 6.22 -6.50
N GLU A 3 9.75 5.33 -7.22
CA GLU A 3 9.73 5.32 -8.68
C GLU A 3 8.35 4.85 -9.19
N LEU A 4 7.68 5.66 -10.01
CA LEU A 4 6.31 5.43 -10.46
C LEU A 4 6.09 4.11 -11.22
N GLY A 5 7.13 3.57 -11.85
CA GLY A 5 7.10 2.27 -12.53
C GLY A 5 7.30 1.05 -11.61
N THR A 6 7.58 1.26 -10.33
CA THR A 6 7.81 0.19 -9.34
C THR A 6 6.52 -0.57 -9.09
N ARG A 7 6.63 -1.89 -8.97
CA ARG A 7 5.55 -2.76 -8.48
C ARG A 7 5.90 -3.20 -7.07
N LEU A 8 4.95 -3.02 -6.17
CA LEU A 8 5.08 -3.48 -4.79
C LEU A 8 4.23 -4.74 -4.61
N ALA A 9 4.67 -5.63 -3.73
CA ALA A 9 3.90 -6.79 -3.30
C ALA A 9 3.63 -6.72 -1.79
N LYS A 10 2.59 -7.42 -1.32
CA LYS A 10 2.36 -7.56 0.12
C LYS A 10 3.42 -8.50 0.69
N THR A 11 3.98 -8.12 1.82
CA THR A 11 4.74 -9.05 2.65
C THR A 11 3.79 -10.04 3.34
N GLU A 12 4.35 -11.01 4.05
CA GLU A 12 3.55 -11.89 4.90
C GLU A 12 2.82 -11.11 6.01
N ALA A 13 3.50 -10.12 6.62
CA ALA A 13 2.88 -9.23 7.60
C ALA A 13 1.71 -8.43 7.00
N GLY A 14 1.85 -7.98 5.75
CA GLY A 14 0.77 -7.32 5.00
C GLY A 14 -0.44 -8.24 4.79
N ARG A 15 -0.21 -9.51 4.44
CA ARG A 15 -1.29 -10.52 4.31
C ARG A 15 -2.00 -10.76 5.64
N GLN A 16 -1.24 -10.90 6.73
CA GLN A 16 -1.80 -11.08 8.07
C GLN A 16 -2.61 -9.88 8.53
N GLU A 17 -2.17 -8.66 8.23
CA GLU A 17 -2.89 -7.41 8.56
C GLU A 17 -4.26 -7.31 7.86
N ILE A 18 -4.36 -7.80 6.62
CA ILE A 18 -5.64 -7.87 5.93
C ILE A 18 -6.58 -8.80 6.70
N ASN A 19 -6.10 -9.97 7.10
CA ASN A 19 -6.90 -11.00 7.77
C ASN A 19 -7.35 -10.59 9.18
N HIS A 20 -6.46 -9.97 9.97
CA HIS A 20 -6.72 -9.73 11.40
C HIS A 20 -7.23 -8.34 11.75
N ARG A 21 -7.15 -7.35 10.85
CA ARG A 21 -7.58 -5.94 11.11
C ARG A 21 -7.12 -5.43 12.48
N SER A 22 -5.86 -5.01 12.58
CA SER A 22 -5.32 -4.50 13.86
C SER A 22 -5.83 -3.10 14.26
N GLY A 23 -6.54 -2.40 13.37
CA GLY A 23 -7.02 -1.04 13.58
C GLY A 23 -5.95 0.06 13.39
N ARG A 24 -4.69 -0.31 13.12
CA ARG A 24 -3.57 0.64 12.99
C ARG A 24 -3.48 1.36 11.64
N LEU A 25 -4.25 0.92 10.64
CA LEU A 25 -4.23 1.48 9.30
C LEU A 25 -5.41 2.43 9.07
N SER A 26 -5.13 3.57 8.44
CA SER A 26 -6.17 4.45 7.91
C SER A 26 -6.96 3.74 6.79
N THR A 27 -8.11 4.29 6.44
CA THR A 27 -8.94 3.76 5.35
C THR A 27 -8.17 3.73 4.01
N VAL A 28 -7.33 4.73 3.75
CA VAL A 28 -6.53 4.84 2.52
C VAL A 28 -5.40 3.80 2.52
N GLU A 29 -4.63 3.72 3.60
CA GLU A 29 -3.56 2.72 3.76
C GLU A 29 -4.10 1.29 3.62
N ARG A 30 -5.25 1.01 4.24
CA ARG A 30 -5.88 -0.30 4.13
C ARG A 30 -6.34 -0.61 2.70
N ARG A 31 -6.92 0.38 2.00
CA ARG A 31 -7.31 0.23 0.59
C ARG A 31 -6.09 -0.09 -0.27
N LEU A 32 -5.01 0.65 -0.11
CA LEU A 32 -3.77 0.40 -0.85
C LEU A 32 -3.19 -0.97 -0.53
N LEU A 33 -3.13 -1.36 0.76
CA LEU A 33 -2.65 -2.69 1.15
C LEU A 33 -3.47 -3.81 0.51
N ILE A 34 -4.79 -3.63 0.33
CA ILE A 34 -5.64 -4.60 -0.38
C ILE A 34 -5.26 -4.68 -1.87
N LEU A 35 -5.03 -3.53 -2.51
CA LEU A 35 -4.76 -3.42 -3.96
C LEU A 35 -3.34 -3.82 -4.37
N VAL A 36 -2.35 -3.65 -3.50
CA VAL A 36 -0.95 -4.00 -3.77
C VAL A 36 -0.84 -5.51 -3.96
N ASP A 37 -0.55 -5.97 -5.17
CA ASP A 37 -0.56 -7.40 -5.53
C ASP A 37 0.69 -7.84 -6.31
N GLY A 38 1.65 -6.95 -6.54
CA GLY A 38 2.82 -7.20 -7.38
C GLY A 38 2.58 -6.98 -8.88
N HIS A 39 1.36 -6.62 -9.30
CA HIS A 39 1.03 -6.41 -10.70
C HIS A 39 0.90 -4.92 -11.04
N LYS A 40 0.27 -4.13 -10.16
CA LYS A 40 0.11 -2.68 -10.37
C LYS A 40 1.40 -1.93 -10.04
N THR A 41 1.75 -1.01 -10.92
CA THR A 41 2.75 0.01 -10.67
C THR A 41 2.23 1.03 -9.65
N ILE A 42 3.16 1.76 -9.02
CA ILE A 42 2.82 2.86 -8.11
C ILE A 42 1.93 3.89 -8.82
N ASN A 43 2.22 4.23 -10.08
CA ASN A 43 1.39 5.15 -10.85
C ASN A 43 -0.06 4.65 -11.00
N GLU A 44 -0.26 3.36 -11.29
CA GLU A 44 -1.59 2.77 -11.44
C GLU A 44 -2.37 2.73 -10.11
N LEU A 45 -1.67 2.61 -8.97
CA LEU A 45 -2.29 2.68 -7.65
C LEU A 45 -2.86 4.09 -7.34
N GLY A 46 -2.29 5.13 -7.96
CA GLY A 46 -2.77 6.51 -7.83
C GLY A 46 -4.21 6.71 -8.27
N ALA A 47 -4.74 5.88 -9.17
CA ALA A 47 -6.13 5.95 -9.62
C ALA A 47 -7.16 5.62 -8.52
N PHE A 48 -6.74 5.04 -7.38
CA PHE A 48 -7.63 4.56 -6.32
C PHE A 48 -7.65 5.44 -5.06
N VAL A 49 -6.92 6.55 -5.10
CA VAL A 49 -6.74 7.49 -3.98
C VAL A 49 -6.86 8.92 -4.48
N ARG A 50 -7.03 9.88 -3.57
CA ARG A 50 -7.06 11.30 -3.96
C ARG A 50 -5.64 11.82 -4.22
N VAL A 51 -5.57 12.93 -4.94
CA VAL A 51 -4.32 13.67 -5.14
C VAL A 51 -3.69 13.98 -3.77
N GLY A 52 -2.41 13.65 -3.62
CA GLY A 52 -1.64 13.84 -2.38
C GLY A 52 -1.74 12.70 -1.36
N GLU A 53 -2.61 11.71 -1.56
CA GLU A 53 -2.76 10.60 -0.61
C GLU A 53 -1.84 9.40 -0.90
N LEU A 54 -1.44 9.21 -2.16
CA LEU A 54 -0.74 8.00 -2.60
C LEU A 54 0.62 7.81 -1.91
N GLU A 55 1.51 8.78 -2.05
CA GLU A 55 2.90 8.66 -1.60
C GLU A 55 2.99 8.52 -0.07
N PRO A 56 2.33 9.37 0.75
CA PRO A 56 2.39 9.20 2.20
C PRO A 56 1.84 7.86 2.70
N ALA A 57 0.77 7.35 2.07
CA ALA A 57 0.19 6.08 2.47
C ALA A 57 1.07 4.89 2.07
N LEU A 58 1.69 4.91 0.88
CA LEU A 58 2.66 3.87 0.49
C LEU A 58 3.92 3.91 1.36
N GLU A 59 4.46 5.11 1.66
CA GLU A 59 5.60 5.26 2.56
C GLU A 59 5.30 4.68 3.94
N ARG A 60 4.08 4.91 4.45
CA ARG A 60 3.64 4.33 5.71
C ARG A 60 3.57 2.81 5.66
N LEU A 61 3.01 2.22 4.60
CA LEU A 61 2.92 0.77 4.45
C LEU A 61 4.30 0.10 4.31
N VAL A 62 5.23 0.73 3.60
CA VAL A 62 6.63 0.28 3.48
C VAL A 62 7.32 0.40 4.85
N GLY A 63 7.17 1.53 5.54
CA GLY A 63 7.75 1.74 6.88
C GLY A 63 7.21 0.80 7.95
N LEU A 64 5.99 0.27 7.78
CA LEU A 64 5.40 -0.77 8.62
C LEU A 64 5.80 -2.19 8.20
N GLY A 65 6.56 -2.36 7.11
CA GLY A 65 6.97 -3.65 6.57
C GLY A 65 5.82 -4.47 5.98
N LEU A 66 4.71 -3.83 5.58
CA LEU A 66 3.52 -4.50 5.04
C LEU A 66 3.56 -4.69 3.53
N VAL A 67 4.35 -3.86 2.85
CA VAL A 67 4.60 -3.92 1.41
C VAL A 67 6.09 -3.73 1.13
N GLY A 68 6.57 -4.32 0.03
CA GLY A 68 7.96 -4.24 -0.41
C GLY A 68 8.15 -4.80 -1.81
#